data_AF-W4Q0M9-F1
#
_entry.id   AF-W4Q0M9-F1
#
_cell.length_a   1.000
_cell.length_b   1.000
_cell.length_c   1.000
_cell.angle_alpha   90.00
_cell.angle_beta   90.00
_cell.angle_gamma   90.00
#
_symmetry.space_group_name_H-M   'P 1'
#
loop_
_entity.id
_entity.type
_entity.pdbx_description
1 polymer ?
#
loop_
_entity_poly.entity_id
_entity_poly.type
_entity_poly.pdbx_seq_one_letter_code
_entity_poly.pdbx_strand_id
1 'polypeptide(L)'
;MYVTSNLFDYIENDLSDLPEDLLSEVHQQSYLRKNMSRIQLDYCFIATDGERIIAIDTMGYKTPIRKSRLTPRQEQLVYDQLKQHELRRFELAVDVQKEYHILSPSPDDLWGLTRKERQLKQLLYMALDQLYSTGTDAEVRYWYTEWSPSDYVRIQMLNREEAWEQLYSEIRQGWTVKHHQLCEAMVRGQAFFEKLWELEHGTSVK
;
A
#
# COMPACT_ATOMS: atom_id res chain seq x y z
N MET A 1 -11.80 15.81 6.92
CA MET A 1 -10.72 16.41 7.74
C MET A 1 -9.79 17.22 6.86
N TYR A 2 -9.08 18.19 7.43
CA TYR A 2 -8.11 18.99 6.69
C TYR A 2 -6.70 18.45 6.92
N VAL A 3 -5.94 18.26 5.84
CA VAL A 3 -4.53 17.83 5.88
C VAL A 3 -3.70 18.85 5.11
N THR A 4 -2.45 19.08 5.53
CA THR A 4 -1.52 19.89 4.72
C THR A 4 -1.25 19.25 3.36
N SER A 5 -0.89 20.05 2.35
CA SER A 5 -0.55 19.53 1.02
C SER A 5 0.58 18.50 1.06
N ASN A 6 1.56 18.66 1.95
CA ASN A 6 2.63 17.68 2.14
C ASN A 6 2.09 16.34 2.66
N LEU A 7 1.22 16.37 3.68
CA LEU A 7 0.57 15.15 4.18
C LEU A 7 -0.38 14.57 3.13
N PHE A 8 -1.04 15.40 2.32
CA PHE A 8 -1.86 14.92 1.21
C PHE A 8 -1.02 14.14 0.19
N ASP A 9 0.12 14.69 -0.22
CA ASP A 9 1.04 14.06 -1.16
C ASP A 9 1.61 12.75 -0.58
N TYR A 10 1.94 12.74 0.70
CA TYR A 10 2.34 11.54 1.42
C TYR A 10 1.24 10.47 1.41
N ILE A 11 0.01 10.84 1.78
CA ILE A 11 -1.12 9.89 1.78
C ILE A 11 -1.42 9.38 0.37
N GLU A 12 -1.33 10.23 -0.65
CA GLU A 12 -1.64 9.85 -2.03
C GLU A 12 -0.56 8.92 -2.60
N ASN A 13 0.71 9.28 -2.44
CA ASN A 13 1.81 8.66 -3.17
C ASN A 13 2.57 7.61 -2.35
N ASP A 14 2.61 7.73 -1.03
CA ASP A 14 3.34 6.81 -0.16
C ASP A 14 2.43 5.70 0.41
N LEU A 15 3.04 4.54 0.69
CA LEU A 15 2.43 3.39 1.38
C LEU A 15 3.07 3.23 2.77
N SER A 16 3.18 4.34 3.48
CA SER A 16 3.73 4.37 4.83
C SER A 16 2.63 4.63 5.86
N ASP A 17 2.97 4.41 7.13
CA ASP A 17 2.02 4.57 8.22
C ASP A 17 1.52 6.02 8.32
N LEU A 18 0.21 6.16 8.48
CA LEU A 18 -0.41 7.45 8.75
C LEU A 18 0.00 7.96 10.14
N PRO A 19 0.07 9.29 10.34
CA PRO A 19 0.31 9.88 11.65
C PRO A 19 -0.65 9.32 12.72
N GLU A 20 -0.13 8.96 13.90
CA GLU A 20 -0.93 8.32 14.95
C GLU A 20 -2.05 9.21 15.50
N ASP A 21 -1.84 10.53 15.50
CA ASP A 21 -2.84 11.52 15.85
C ASP A 21 -4.00 11.53 14.85
N LEU A 22 -3.71 11.38 13.55
CA LEU A 22 -4.73 11.23 12.50
C LEU A 22 -5.50 9.93 12.70
N LEU A 23 -4.81 8.81 12.90
CA LEU A 23 -5.44 7.50 13.09
C LEU A 23 -6.34 7.47 14.32
N SER A 24 -5.88 8.07 15.43
CA SER A 24 -6.65 8.16 16.67
C SER A 24 -7.94 8.96 16.49
N GLU A 25 -7.91 10.01 15.67
CA GLU A 25 -9.11 10.80 15.39
C GLU A 25 -10.14 10.00 14.59
N VAL A 26 -9.72 9.28 13.55
CA VAL A 26 -10.65 8.60 12.64
C VAL A 26 -11.08 7.22 13.10
N HIS A 27 -10.46 6.71 14.18
CA HIS A 27 -10.69 5.37 14.67
C HIS A 27 -12.18 5.12 14.94
N GLN A 28 -12.76 4.14 14.25
CA GLN A 28 -14.14 3.67 14.41
C GLN A 28 -15.23 4.73 14.16
N GLN A 29 -14.90 5.83 13.47
CA GLN A 29 -15.86 6.90 13.18
C GLN A 29 -16.70 6.67 11.92
N SER A 30 -16.32 5.68 11.08
CA SER A 30 -16.94 5.44 9.78
C SER A 30 -17.69 4.12 9.68
N TYR A 31 -18.74 4.10 8.87
CA TYR A 31 -19.58 2.91 8.68
C TYR A 31 -19.82 2.62 7.19
N LEU A 32 -19.57 1.38 6.79
CA LEU A 32 -19.98 0.86 5.50
C LEU A 32 -21.38 0.25 5.61
N ARG A 33 -22.28 0.64 4.71
CA ARG A 33 -23.59 -0.01 4.57
C ARG A 33 -23.54 -1.06 3.47
N LYS A 34 -23.78 -2.33 3.82
CA LYS A 34 -23.89 -3.43 2.85
C LYS A 34 -25.08 -4.31 3.24
N ASN A 35 -26.03 -4.53 2.32
CA ASN A 35 -27.19 -5.42 2.52
C ASN A 35 -27.94 -5.18 3.83
N MET A 36 -28.33 -3.92 4.12
CA MET A 36 -28.99 -3.49 5.36
C MET A 36 -28.16 -3.62 6.66
N SER A 37 -26.95 -4.17 6.59
CA SER A 37 -26.00 -4.22 7.72
C SER A 37 -25.09 -2.98 7.73
N ARG A 38 -24.73 -2.51 8.93
CA ARG A 38 -23.71 -1.49 9.16
C ARG A 38 -22.45 -2.18 9.67
N ILE A 39 -21.39 -2.09 8.89
CA ILE A 39 -20.06 -2.57 9.27
C ILE A 39 -19.26 -1.34 9.69
N GLN A 40 -18.84 -1.30 10.94
CA GLN A 40 -17.95 -0.25 11.43
C GLN A 40 -16.56 -0.51 10.85
N LEU A 41 -15.90 0.56 10.37
CA LEU A 41 -14.56 0.50 9.83
C LEU A 41 -13.60 1.12 10.84
N ASP A 42 -12.41 0.52 11.01
CA ASP A 42 -11.42 1.01 11.96
C ASP A 42 -10.88 2.37 11.52
N TYR A 43 -10.33 2.49 10.30
CA TYR A 43 -9.85 3.78 9.79
C TYR A 43 -10.31 4.00 8.35
N CYS A 44 -11.35 4.81 8.21
CA CYS A 44 -11.89 5.22 6.91
C CYS A 44 -12.31 6.68 6.99
N PHE A 45 -11.81 7.51 6.08
CA PHE A 45 -12.02 8.96 6.16
C PHE A 45 -11.82 9.66 4.82
N ILE A 46 -12.25 10.92 4.76
CA ILE A 46 -12.02 11.81 3.62
C ILE A 46 -11.04 12.90 4.05
N ALA A 47 -9.93 13.01 3.32
CA ALA A 47 -8.90 14.03 3.51
C ALA A 47 -8.95 15.06 2.38
N THR A 48 -8.67 16.31 2.72
CA THR A 48 -8.55 17.42 1.76
C THR A 48 -7.54 18.45 2.22
N ASP A 49 -6.79 19.02 1.27
CA ASP A 49 -5.90 20.17 1.48
C ASP A 49 -6.56 21.51 1.10
N GLY A 50 -7.84 21.48 0.71
CA GLY A 50 -8.61 22.63 0.26
C GLY A 50 -8.79 22.69 -1.27
N GLU A 51 -7.92 22.05 -2.03
CA GLU A 51 -8.01 21.96 -3.50
C GLU A 51 -8.28 20.55 -3.98
N ARG A 52 -7.70 19.56 -3.30
CA ARG A 52 -7.76 18.14 -3.65
C ARG A 52 -8.52 17.38 -2.57
N ILE A 53 -9.19 16.31 -2.99
CA ILE A 53 -9.94 15.43 -2.11
C ILE A 53 -9.58 13.97 -2.40
N ILE A 54 -9.44 13.19 -1.35
CA ILE A 54 -9.19 11.75 -1.43
C ILE A 54 -9.98 11.03 -0.33
N ALA A 55 -10.61 9.92 -0.71
CA ALA A 55 -11.23 8.99 0.23
C ALA A 55 -10.25 7.85 0.51
N ILE A 56 -10.05 7.56 1.79
CA ILE A 56 -9.07 6.60 2.28
C ILE A 56 -9.78 5.54 3.13
N ASP A 57 -9.44 4.29 2.90
CA ASP A 57 -9.80 3.14 3.73
C ASP A 57 -8.54 2.31 3.97
N THR A 58 -8.13 2.20 5.23
CA THR A 58 -6.91 1.45 5.58
C THR A 58 -7.16 -0.03 5.76
N MET A 59 -8.42 -0.49 5.72
CA MET A 59 -8.81 -1.87 6.00
C MET A 59 -8.35 -2.41 7.36
N GLY A 60 -8.18 -1.52 8.35
CA GLY A 60 -7.74 -1.90 9.71
C GLY A 60 -6.25 -1.70 9.99
N TYR A 61 -5.47 -1.32 8.98
CA TYR A 61 -4.04 -1.06 9.11
C TYR A 61 -3.74 0.42 9.39
N LYS A 62 -2.49 0.73 9.73
CA LYS A 62 -2.01 2.12 9.85
C LYS A 62 -1.67 2.75 8.49
N THR A 63 -1.45 1.94 7.46
CA THR A 63 -1.15 2.37 6.08
C THR A 63 -2.43 2.57 5.24
N PRO A 64 -2.48 3.57 4.34
CA PRO A 64 -3.63 3.81 3.47
C PRO A 64 -3.68 2.81 2.30
N ILE A 65 -4.48 1.74 2.44
CA ILE A 65 -4.58 0.65 1.45
C ILE A 65 -5.46 1.00 0.26
N ARG A 66 -6.67 1.53 0.49
CA ARG A 66 -7.61 1.92 -0.56
C ARG A 66 -7.72 3.42 -0.64
N LYS A 67 -7.45 3.94 -1.83
CA LYS A 67 -7.47 5.36 -2.15
C LYS A 67 -8.41 5.58 -3.33
N SER A 68 -9.39 6.46 -3.19
CA SER A 68 -10.33 6.78 -4.26
C SER A 68 -10.53 8.28 -4.39
N ARG A 69 -10.71 8.74 -5.62
CA ARG A 69 -11.31 10.05 -5.89
C ARG A 69 -12.81 9.98 -5.64
N LEU A 70 -13.40 11.08 -5.20
CA LEU A 70 -14.84 11.20 -5.03
C LEU A 70 -15.48 11.58 -6.36
N THR A 71 -16.79 11.32 -6.51
CA THR A 71 -17.53 11.86 -7.66
C THR A 71 -17.72 13.37 -7.48
N PRO A 72 -17.85 14.17 -8.57
CA PRO A 72 -17.97 15.63 -8.46
C PRO A 72 -19.09 16.10 -7.51
N ARG A 73 -20.20 15.35 -7.47
CA ARG A 73 -21.31 15.62 -6.54
C ARG A 73 -20.91 15.42 -5.08
N GLN A 74 -20.13 14.38 -4.78
CA GLN A 74 -19.63 14.12 -3.42
C GLN A 74 -18.55 15.13 -3.02
N GLU A 75 -17.71 15.56 -3.96
CA GLU A 75 -16.73 16.63 -3.71
C GLU A 75 -17.42 17.94 -3.34
N GLN A 76 -18.51 18.30 -4.02
CA GLN A 76 -19.28 19.49 -3.66
C GLN A 76 -19.77 19.46 -2.21
N LEU A 77 -20.22 18.29 -1.73
CA LEU A 77 -20.63 18.13 -0.33
C LEU A 77 -19.47 18.36 0.64
N VAL A 78 -18.25 17.94 0.28
CA VAL A 78 -17.05 18.18 1.08
C VAL A 78 -16.71 19.67 1.10
N TYR A 79 -16.78 20.36 -0.04
CA TYR A 79 -16.57 21.82 -0.11
C TYR A 79 -17.61 22.61 0.69
N ASP A 80 -18.86 22.17 0.70
CA ASP A 80 -19.91 22.82 1.48
C ASP A 80 -19.67 22.61 2.99
N GLN A 81 -19.22 21.42 3.40
CA GLN A 81 -18.83 21.13 4.78
C GLN A 81 -17.61 21.96 5.22
N LEU A 82 -16.62 22.15 4.34
CA LEU A 82 -15.45 23.00 4.59
C LEU A 82 -15.81 24.46 4.89
N LYS A 83 -16.89 24.99 4.28
CA LYS A 83 -17.35 26.37 4.53
C LYS A 83 -18.11 26.53 5.85
N GLN A 84 -18.70 25.45 6.34
CA GLN A 84 -19.60 25.47 7.50
C GLN A 84 -18.90 25.07 8.80
N HIS A 85 -17.80 24.33 8.72
CA HIS A 85 -17.12 23.77 9.88
C HIS A 85 -15.61 24.02 9.85
N GLU A 86 -15.06 24.43 10.99
CA GLU A 86 -13.61 24.37 11.21
C GLU A 86 -13.19 22.91 11.36
N LEU A 87 -12.46 22.40 10.36
CA LEU A 87 -11.91 21.06 10.41
C LEU A 87 -10.62 21.04 11.21
N ARG A 88 -10.44 19.98 12.00
CA ARG A 88 -9.15 19.66 12.61
C ARG A 88 -8.10 19.50 11.50
N ARG A 89 -6.94 20.14 11.70
CA ARG A 89 -5.81 20.15 10.77
C ARG A 89 -4.78 19.13 11.22
N PHE A 90 -4.30 18.34 10.27
CA PHE A 90 -3.23 17.37 10.49
C PHE A 90 -2.03 17.70 9.60
N GLU A 91 -0.84 17.54 10.16
CA GLU A 91 0.43 17.83 9.51
C GLU A 91 1.37 16.66 9.70
N LEU A 92 2.31 16.49 8.76
CA LEU A 92 3.36 15.51 8.90
C LEU A 92 4.34 16.03 9.96
N ALA A 93 4.47 15.33 11.10
CA ALA A 93 5.22 15.82 12.27
C ALA A 93 6.73 15.99 12.03
N VAL A 94 7.27 15.41 10.95
CA VAL A 94 8.69 15.50 10.57
C VAL A 94 8.77 15.51 9.04
N ASP A 95 9.75 16.23 8.49
CA ASP A 95 10.21 16.05 7.11
C ASP A 95 10.79 14.63 7.02
N VAL A 96 9.90 13.65 6.80
CA VAL A 96 10.31 12.27 6.59
C VAL A 96 11.17 12.34 5.35
N GLN A 97 12.50 12.29 5.51
CA GLN A 97 13.38 12.14 4.37
C GLN A 97 12.79 11.01 3.54
N LYS A 98 12.69 11.21 2.23
CA LYS A 98 12.26 10.16 1.29
C LYS A 98 13.25 9.01 1.36
N GLU A 99 13.15 8.21 2.41
CA GLU A 99 13.61 6.85 2.41
C GLU A 99 12.67 6.18 1.42
N TYR A 100 13.21 5.88 0.24
CA TYR A 100 12.57 4.99 -0.70
C TYR A 100 12.47 3.63 -0.03
N HIS A 101 11.44 3.46 0.79
CA HIS A 101 11.07 2.18 1.35
C HIS A 101 10.56 1.30 0.21
N ILE A 102 10.66 -0.01 0.38
CA ILE A 102 10.14 -1.00 -0.57
C ILE A 102 8.68 -0.72 -0.99
N LEU A 103 7.89 -0.10 -0.10
CA LEU A 103 6.49 0.27 -0.34
C LEU A 103 6.31 1.61 -1.09
N SER A 104 7.33 2.46 -1.15
CA SER A 104 7.37 3.73 -1.91
C SER A 104 8.50 3.69 -2.96
N PRO A 105 8.38 2.84 -4.00
CA PRO A 105 9.40 2.72 -5.03
C PRO A 105 9.59 4.02 -5.82
N SER A 106 10.77 4.23 -6.37
CA SER A 106 11.03 5.43 -7.17
C SER A 106 10.16 5.43 -8.44
N PRO A 107 9.75 6.61 -8.95
CA PRO A 107 9.00 6.71 -10.20
C PRO A 107 9.68 6.02 -11.39
N ASP A 108 11.01 5.95 -11.37
CA ASP A 108 11.83 5.30 -12.39
C ASP A 108 11.64 3.76 -12.39
N ASP A 109 11.38 3.15 -11.23
CA ASP A 109 11.14 1.70 -11.09
C ASP A 109 9.76 1.26 -11.63
N LEU A 110 8.89 2.24 -11.87
CA LEU A 110 7.52 2.06 -12.35
C LEU A 110 7.35 2.51 -13.82
N TRP A 111 8.42 3.01 -14.44
CA TRP A 111 8.41 3.50 -15.81
C TRP A 111 8.22 2.33 -16.80
N GLY A 112 7.27 2.47 -17.72
CA GLY A 112 6.93 1.45 -18.71
C GLY A 112 5.93 0.36 -18.24
N LEU A 113 5.56 0.33 -16.95
CA LEU A 113 4.58 -0.63 -16.43
C LEU A 113 3.14 -0.21 -16.76
N THR A 114 2.32 -1.17 -17.19
CA THR A 114 0.87 -1.00 -17.30
C THR A 114 0.24 -0.82 -15.91
N ARG A 115 -0.99 -0.28 -15.86
CA ARG A 115 -1.72 -0.09 -14.59
C ARG A 115 -1.82 -1.38 -13.77
N LYS A 116 -2.13 -2.51 -14.43
CA LYS A 116 -2.24 -3.82 -13.79
C LYS A 116 -0.91 -4.29 -13.23
N GLU A 117 0.18 -4.11 -13.98
CA GLU A 117 1.52 -4.49 -13.51
C GLU A 117 1.98 -3.64 -12.34
N ARG A 118 1.64 -2.33 -12.31
CA ARG A 118 1.92 -1.49 -11.13
C ARG A 118 1.22 -2.01 -9.89
N GLN A 119 -0.06 -2.37 -9.99
CA GLN A 119 -0.82 -2.90 -8.85
C GLN A 119 -0.25 -4.24 -8.36
N LEU A 120 0.11 -5.14 -9.27
CA LEU A 120 0.73 -6.42 -8.91
C LEU A 120 2.15 -6.25 -8.35
N LYS A 121 2.91 -5.27 -8.85
CA LYS A 121 4.23 -4.93 -8.33
C LYS A 121 4.14 -4.33 -6.94
N GLN A 122 3.14 -3.51 -6.69
CA GLN A 122 2.83 -2.97 -5.38
C GLN A 122 2.46 -4.09 -4.39
N LEU A 123 1.62 -5.04 -4.80
CA LEU A 123 1.29 -6.22 -4.00
C LEU A 123 2.53 -7.09 -3.70
N LEU A 124 3.39 -7.31 -4.69
CA LEU A 124 4.66 -8.03 -4.50
C LEU A 124 5.56 -7.31 -3.49
N TYR A 125 5.67 -5.99 -3.57
CA TYR A 125 6.43 -5.20 -2.61
C TYR A 125 5.86 -5.28 -1.20
N MET A 126 4.53 -5.30 -1.03
CA MET A 126 3.93 -5.52 0.28
C MET A 126 4.26 -6.91 0.86
N ALA A 127 4.22 -7.95 0.02
CA ALA A 127 4.57 -9.30 0.46
C ALA A 127 6.06 -9.42 0.83
N LEU A 128 6.93 -8.76 0.06
CA LEU A 128 8.36 -8.68 0.33
C LEU A 128 8.66 -7.86 1.61
N ASP A 129 7.97 -6.73 1.83
CA ASP A 129 8.12 -5.95 3.04
C ASP A 129 7.77 -6.76 4.31
N GLN A 130 6.68 -7.53 4.23
CA GLN A 130 6.31 -8.45 5.30
C GLN A 130 7.37 -9.53 5.51
N LEU A 131 7.93 -10.08 4.42
CA LEU A 131 9.03 -11.04 4.48
C LEU A 131 10.27 -10.43 5.15
N TYR A 132 10.61 -9.18 4.83
CA TYR A 132 11.74 -8.48 5.45
C TYR A 132 11.49 -8.15 6.92
N SER A 133 10.27 -7.76 7.28
CA SER A 133 9.93 -7.32 8.64
C SER A 133 9.76 -8.50 9.60
N THR A 134 9.10 -9.57 9.16
CA THR A 134 8.68 -10.68 10.03
C THR A 134 9.30 -12.03 9.69
N GLY A 135 9.91 -12.16 8.50
CA GLY A 135 10.47 -13.40 8.03
C GLY A 135 11.76 -13.80 8.75
N THR A 136 11.99 -15.10 8.78
CA THR A 136 13.23 -15.72 9.23
C THR A 136 14.27 -15.76 8.12
N ASP A 137 15.54 -15.94 8.48
CA ASP A 137 16.64 -16.09 7.52
C ASP A 137 16.39 -17.22 6.51
N ALA A 138 15.75 -18.30 6.96
CA ALA A 138 15.41 -19.43 6.11
C ALA A 138 14.32 -19.07 5.09
N GLU A 139 13.32 -18.28 5.49
CA GLU A 139 12.26 -17.83 4.60
C GLU A 139 12.78 -16.86 3.54
N VAL A 140 13.66 -15.92 3.90
CA VAL A 140 14.28 -14.99 2.94
C VAL A 140 15.09 -15.76 1.89
N ARG A 141 15.92 -16.72 2.32
CA ARG A 141 16.68 -17.59 1.39
C ARG A 141 15.78 -18.48 0.55
N TYR A 142 14.68 -18.97 1.11
CA TYR A 142 13.70 -19.77 0.37
C TYR A 142 13.10 -18.95 -0.77
N TRP A 143 12.59 -17.75 -0.49
CA TRP A 143 12.02 -16.91 -1.54
C TRP A 143 13.05 -16.45 -2.57
N TYR A 144 14.30 -16.20 -2.16
CA TYR A 144 15.36 -15.94 -3.14
C TYR A 144 15.67 -17.17 -4.00
N THR A 145 15.62 -18.37 -3.43
CA THR A 145 15.77 -19.62 -4.19
C THR A 145 14.64 -19.81 -5.19
N GLU A 146 13.39 -19.53 -4.82
CA GLU A 146 12.25 -19.59 -5.74
C GLU A 146 12.41 -18.61 -6.91
N TRP A 147 13.01 -17.44 -6.65
CA TRP A 147 13.32 -16.45 -7.68
C TRP A 147 14.48 -16.87 -8.60
N SER A 148 15.56 -17.40 -8.04
CA SER A 148 16.76 -17.87 -8.76
C SER A 148 17.15 -19.31 -8.36
N PRO A 149 16.43 -20.34 -8.86
CA PRO A 149 16.70 -21.73 -8.47
C PRO A 149 18.10 -22.22 -8.89
N SER A 150 18.67 -21.63 -9.95
CA SER A 150 20.01 -21.94 -10.44
C SER A 150 21.12 -21.57 -9.45
N ASP A 151 20.85 -20.64 -8.54
CA ASP A 151 21.82 -20.12 -7.58
C ASP A 151 21.66 -20.76 -6.19
N TYR A 152 20.87 -21.83 -6.04
CA TYR A 152 20.54 -22.44 -4.75
C TYR A 152 21.72 -22.56 -3.79
N VAL A 153 22.83 -23.17 -4.23
CA VAL A 153 24.02 -23.39 -3.39
C VAL A 153 24.62 -22.08 -2.89
N ARG A 154 24.65 -21.05 -3.75
CA ARG A 154 25.12 -19.71 -3.41
C ARG A 154 24.19 -19.04 -2.41
N ILE A 155 22.88 -19.12 -2.64
CA ILE A 155 21.84 -18.50 -1.79
C ILE A 155 21.85 -19.08 -0.38
N GLN A 156 22.05 -20.39 -0.23
CA GLN A 156 22.13 -21.04 1.08
C GLN A 156 23.32 -20.56 1.93
N MET A 157 24.35 -19.99 1.31
CA MET A 157 25.52 -19.43 2.00
C MET A 157 25.35 -17.97 2.39
N LEU A 158 24.32 -17.27 1.88
CA LEU A 158 24.09 -15.87 2.17
C LEU A 158 23.49 -15.67 3.57
N ASN A 159 23.88 -14.58 4.22
CA ASN A 159 23.15 -14.10 5.37
C ASN A 159 21.81 -13.48 4.94
N ARG A 160 20.93 -13.19 5.91
CA ARG A 160 19.59 -12.65 5.63
C ARG A 160 19.62 -11.35 4.84
N GLU A 161 20.48 -10.42 5.23
CA GLU A 161 20.57 -9.08 4.64
C GLU A 161 21.08 -9.15 3.21
N GLU A 162 22.12 -9.95 2.95
CA GLU A 162 22.67 -10.18 1.61
C GLU A 162 21.66 -10.86 0.68
N ALA A 163 20.97 -11.89 1.17
CA ALA A 163 19.94 -12.59 0.40
C ALA A 163 18.78 -11.64 0.06
N TRP A 164 18.38 -10.80 1.01
CA TRP A 164 17.34 -9.80 0.83
C TRP A 164 17.73 -8.72 -0.17
N GLU A 165 18.90 -8.09 0.00
CA GLU A 165 19.37 -7.02 -0.89
C GLU A 165 19.46 -7.48 -2.35
N GLN A 166 19.96 -8.69 -2.57
CA GLN A 166 20.07 -9.25 -3.91
C GLN A 166 18.70 -9.58 -4.50
N LEU A 167 17.83 -10.24 -3.73
CA LEU A 167 16.45 -10.51 -4.15
C LEU A 167 15.72 -9.20 -4.52
N TYR A 168 15.78 -8.19 -3.65
CA TYR A 168 15.11 -6.92 -3.86
C TYR A 168 15.68 -6.18 -5.08
N SER A 169 17.00 -6.15 -5.24
CA SER A 169 17.64 -5.52 -6.40
C SER A 169 17.21 -6.15 -7.72
N GLU A 170 17.02 -7.48 -7.76
CA GLU A 170 16.56 -8.17 -8.96
C GLU A 170 15.07 -7.91 -9.25
N ILE A 171 14.22 -7.92 -8.23
CA ILE A 171 12.77 -7.69 -8.34
C ILE A 171 12.45 -6.23 -8.67
N ARG A 172 13.31 -5.29 -8.26
CA ARG A 172 13.10 -3.86 -8.52
C ARG A 172 13.04 -3.56 -10.02
N GLN A 173 13.71 -4.36 -10.85
CA GLN A 173 13.85 -4.12 -12.29
C GLN A 173 12.65 -4.60 -13.12
N GLY A 174 11.86 -3.65 -13.62
CA GLY A 174 10.80 -3.92 -14.58
C GLY A 174 9.69 -4.81 -14.03
N TRP A 175 9.00 -5.54 -14.92
CA TRP A 175 8.02 -6.56 -14.57
C TRP A 175 8.05 -7.66 -15.61
N THR A 176 8.07 -8.91 -15.16
CA THR A 176 8.19 -10.09 -16.02
C THR A 176 7.31 -11.21 -15.50
N VAL A 177 7.17 -12.28 -16.29
CA VAL A 177 6.42 -13.48 -15.87
C VAL A 177 6.95 -14.07 -14.56
N LYS A 178 8.26 -13.98 -14.31
CA LYS A 178 8.86 -14.42 -13.03
C LYS A 178 8.32 -13.62 -11.84
N HIS A 179 8.16 -12.30 -12.00
CA HIS A 179 7.56 -11.45 -10.95
C HIS A 179 6.13 -11.86 -10.64
N HIS A 180 5.36 -12.18 -11.69
CA HIS A 180 3.98 -12.63 -11.53
C HIS A 180 3.90 -13.96 -10.78
N GLN A 181 4.74 -14.94 -11.14
CA GLN A 181 4.81 -16.25 -10.48
C GLN A 181 5.23 -16.14 -9.02
N LEU A 182 6.26 -15.33 -8.74
CA LEU A 182 6.72 -15.09 -7.38
C LEU A 182 5.62 -14.40 -6.55
N CYS A 183 4.97 -13.37 -7.10
CA CYS A 183 3.89 -12.67 -6.42
C CYS A 183 2.72 -13.61 -6.12
N GLU A 184 2.28 -14.41 -7.10
CA GLU A 184 1.22 -15.41 -6.88
C GLU A 184 1.58 -16.39 -5.76
N ALA A 185 2.83 -16.90 -5.75
CA ALA A 185 3.30 -17.84 -4.75
C ALA A 185 3.38 -17.22 -3.36
N MET A 186 3.90 -16.00 -3.22
CA MET A 186 4.03 -15.29 -1.93
C MET A 186 2.68 -14.91 -1.32
N VAL A 187 1.72 -14.56 -2.18
CA VAL A 187 0.36 -14.18 -1.79
C VAL A 187 -0.43 -15.40 -1.32
N ARG A 188 -0.21 -16.57 -1.92
CA ARG A 188 -0.94 -17.80 -1.61
C ARG A 188 -0.74 -18.24 -0.16
N GLY A 189 -1.83 -18.51 0.54
CA GLY A 189 -1.85 -18.87 1.96
C GLY A 189 -1.91 -17.67 2.92
N GLN A 190 -1.85 -16.44 2.40
CA GLN A 190 -1.98 -15.22 3.19
C GLN A 190 -3.32 -14.54 2.90
N ALA A 191 -4.31 -14.78 3.76
CA ALA A 191 -5.70 -14.34 3.54
C ALA A 191 -5.88 -12.84 3.25
N PHE A 192 -4.96 -11.98 3.70
CA PHE A 192 -4.94 -10.56 3.37
C PHE A 192 -4.51 -10.33 1.91
N PHE A 193 -3.36 -10.87 1.52
CA PHE A 193 -2.85 -10.71 0.16
C PHE A 193 -3.72 -11.42 -0.87
N GLU A 194 -4.32 -12.57 -0.53
CA GLU A 194 -5.23 -13.28 -1.43
C GLU A 194 -6.43 -12.41 -1.79
N LYS A 195 -7.01 -11.69 -0.81
CA LYS A 195 -8.08 -10.72 -1.08
C LYS A 195 -7.63 -9.58 -1.98
N LEU A 196 -6.41 -9.06 -1.80
CA LEU A 196 -5.87 -8.02 -2.68
C LEU A 196 -5.65 -8.55 -4.11
N TRP A 197 -5.08 -9.75 -4.24
CA TRP A 197 -4.89 -10.44 -5.51
C TRP A 197 -6.22 -10.71 -6.23
N GLU A 198 -7.24 -11.16 -5.51
CA GLU A 198 -8.59 -11.38 -6.03
C GLU A 198 -9.26 -10.08 -6.50
N LEU A 199 -9.03 -8.94 -5.84
CA LEU A 199 -9.56 -7.66 -6.29
C LEU A 199 -8.93 -7.23 -7.61
N GLU A 200 -7.62 -7.44 -7.76
CA GLU A 200 -6.86 -7.12 -8.97
C GLU A 200 -7.19 -8.06 -10.15
N HIS A 201 -7.55 -9.31 -9.88
CA HIS A 201 -7.97 -10.28 -10.90
C HIS A 201 -9.48 -10.27 -11.16
N GLY A 202 -10.27 -9.91 -10.16
CA GLY A 202 -11.74 -9.87 -10.17
C GLY A 202 -12.31 -8.71 -10.97
N THR A 203 -11.49 -7.72 -11.37
CA THR A 203 -11.90 -6.71 -12.34
C THR A 203 -12.05 -7.26 -13.77
N SER A 204 -11.75 -8.56 -13.99
CA SER A 204 -11.80 -9.17 -15.32
C SER A 204 -13.06 -10.03 -15.60
N VAL A 205 -14.09 -10.04 -14.75
CA VAL A 205 -15.34 -10.75 -15.06
C VAL A 205 -16.60 -9.93 -14.73
N LYS A 206 -17.19 -9.41 -15.83
CA LYS A 206 -18.53 -8.84 -16.05
C LYS A 206 -18.81 -7.41 -15.60
#